data_AF-A0A1Q9VTV4-F1
#
_entry.id   AF-A0A1Q9VTV4-F1
#
_cell.length_a   1.000
_cell.length_b   1.000
_cell.length_c   1.000
_cell.angle_alpha   90.00
_cell.angle_beta   90.00
_cell.angle_gamma   90.00
#
_symmetry.space_group_name_H-M   'P 1'
#
loop_
_entity.id
_entity.type
_entity.pdbx_description
1 polymer ?
#
loop_
_entity_poly.entity_id
_entity_poly.type
_entity_poly.pdbx_seq_one_letter_code
_entity_poly.pdbx_strand_id
1 'polypeptide(L)'
;MTSHAADGIVSKDGLVIAGGDLTVDAGDDGVRGKDYLVVTGGTLDVTAAADGLKSTEDGDEALGFVDLRGGSVTITSGDDGVQAVTDVIVSGGTLDVVAAGGAGETVADDASAKGLKGDVGVVVGDDAAVTVDAADDGLHANGAVAISGGSVSLASGTTACTPTAT
;
A
#
# COMPACT_ATOMS: atom_id res chain seq x y z
N MET A 1 -8.00 10.72 -14.02
CA MET A 1 -8.01 12.15 -13.62
C MET A 1 -6.59 12.46 -13.19
N THR A 2 -5.99 13.59 -13.60
CA THR A 2 -4.63 13.97 -13.19
C THR A 2 -4.71 15.18 -12.25
N SER A 3 -4.15 15.09 -11.04
CA SER A 3 -4.06 16.22 -10.10
C SER A 3 -2.60 16.45 -9.70
N HIS A 4 -1.90 17.34 -10.40
CA HIS A 4 -0.45 17.56 -10.27
C HIS A 4 0.07 18.13 -8.94
N ALA A 5 -0.76 18.22 -7.89
CA ALA A 5 -0.35 18.63 -6.54
C ALA A 5 -1.30 18.15 -5.43
N ALA A 6 -2.17 17.18 -5.73
CA ALA A 6 -3.20 16.74 -4.79
C ALA A 6 -3.50 15.26 -4.99
N ASP A 7 -4.05 14.66 -3.95
CA ASP A 7 -4.50 13.28 -3.95
C ASP A 7 -5.44 12.99 -5.13
N GLY A 8 -5.36 11.80 -5.70
CA GLY A 8 -6.22 11.38 -6.81
C GLY A 8 -7.67 11.17 -6.37
N ILE A 9 -7.87 10.33 -5.34
CA ILE A 9 -9.17 10.12 -4.69
C ILE A 9 -8.97 10.26 -3.18
N VAL A 10 -9.78 11.11 -2.54
CA VAL A 10 -9.67 11.37 -1.10
C VAL A 10 -11.03 11.32 -0.40
N SER A 11 -11.06 10.64 0.76
CA SER A 11 -12.12 10.72 1.75
C SER A 11 -11.57 11.21 3.08
N LYS A 12 -12.33 12.06 3.77
CA LYS A 12 -12.02 12.52 5.14
C LYS A 12 -12.43 11.52 6.22
N ASP A 13 -13.18 10.50 5.83
CA ASP A 13 -13.62 9.39 6.65
C ASP A 13 -13.14 8.10 5.95
N GLY A 14 -13.90 7.01 6.08
CA GLY A 14 -13.67 5.77 5.33
C GLY A 14 -13.90 5.91 3.80
N LEU A 15 -13.16 5.10 3.04
CA LEU A 15 -13.32 4.95 1.59
C LEU A 15 -13.42 3.46 1.23
N VAL A 16 -14.42 3.11 0.43
CA VAL A 16 -14.60 1.73 -0.08
C VAL A 16 -14.67 1.75 -1.60
N ILE A 17 -13.78 1.01 -2.26
CA ILE A 17 -13.80 0.71 -3.68
C ILE A 17 -14.44 -0.67 -3.86
N ALA A 18 -15.68 -0.67 -4.33
CA ALA A 18 -16.46 -1.90 -4.48
C ALA A 18 -16.28 -2.59 -5.85
N GLY A 19 -15.76 -1.88 -6.85
CA GLY A 19 -15.65 -2.37 -8.22
C GLY A 19 -15.49 -1.25 -9.24
N GLY A 20 -15.45 -1.64 -10.51
CA GLY A 20 -15.21 -0.75 -11.66
C GLY A 20 -13.78 -0.82 -12.17
N ASP A 21 -13.52 -0.14 -13.28
CA ASP A 21 -12.17 0.05 -13.84
C ASP A 21 -11.76 1.50 -13.61
N LEU A 22 -10.78 1.70 -12.73
CA LEU A 22 -10.35 3.01 -12.26
C LEU A 22 -8.87 3.22 -12.53
N THR A 23 -8.55 4.31 -13.21
CA THR A 23 -7.17 4.79 -13.40
C THR A 23 -6.98 6.12 -12.68
N VAL A 24 -6.03 6.15 -11.75
CA VAL A 24 -5.71 7.30 -10.89
C VAL A 24 -4.29 7.76 -11.20
N ASP A 25 -4.12 9.05 -11.46
CA ASP A 25 -2.81 9.70 -11.63
C ASP A 25 -2.78 10.92 -10.69
N ALA A 26 -1.96 10.83 -9.65
CA ALA A 26 -1.92 11.79 -8.56
C ALA A 26 -0.51 12.40 -8.40
N GLY A 27 -0.48 13.70 -8.16
CA GLY A 27 0.75 14.43 -7.83
C GLY A 27 1.12 14.41 -6.35
N ASP A 28 0.32 13.73 -5.52
CA ASP A 28 0.58 13.43 -4.11
C ASP A 28 0.19 11.95 -3.88
N ASP A 29 -0.80 11.66 -3.03
CA ASP A 29 -1.26 10.30 -2.77
C ASP A 29 -2.27 9.80 -3.84
N GLY A 30 -2.20 8.54 -4.24
CA GLY A 30 -3.11 7.97 -5.24
C GLY A 30 -4.54 7.91 -4.73
N VAL A 31 -4.79 7.02 -3.76
CA VAL A 31 -6.10 6.84 -3.12
C VAL A 31 -5.95 6.90 -1.62
N ARG A 32 -6.67 7.82 -0.97
CA ARG A 32 -6.59 8.03 0.47
C ARG A 32 -7.96 7.99 1.14
N GLY A 33 -8.12 7.10 2.11
CA GLY A 33 -9.24 7.13 3.05
C GLY A 33 -8.70 7.41 4.45
N LYS A 34 -9.10 8.53 5.06
CA LYS A 34 -8.55 8.94 6.37
C LYS A 34 -8.74 7.82 7.40
N ASP A 35 -9.97 7.36 7.60
CA ASP A 35 -10.31 6.34 8.60
C ASP A 35 -9.93 4.94 8.15
N TYR A 36 -10.15 4.63 6.88
CA TYR A 36 -9.76 3.37 6.28
C TYR A 36 -9.90 3.46 4.76
N LEU A 37 -9.16 2.59 4.08
CA LEU A 37 -9.36 2.31 2.67
C LEU A 37 -9.61 0.82 2.49
N VAL A 38 -10.76 0.46 1.92
CA VAL A 38 -11.11 -0.93 1.63
C VAL A 38 -11.31 -1.11 0.12
N VAL A 39 -10.63 -2.09 -0.46
CA VAL A 39 -10.85 -2.51 -1.85
C VAL A 39 -11.45 -3.92 -1.83
N THR A 40 -12.66 -4.07 -2.36
CA THR A 40 -13.36 -5.38 -2.39
C THR A 40 -13.46 -5.98 -3.78
N GLY A 41 -13.16 -5.22 -4.84
CA GLY A 41 -13.21 -5.69 -6.22
C GLY A 41 -12.91 -4.59 -7.25
N GLY A 42 -12.92 -4.97 -8.52
CA GLY A 42 -12.62 -4.09 -9.66
C GLY A 42 -11.16 -4.12 -10.10
N THR A 43 -10.83 -3.29 -11.08
CA THR A 43 -9.47 -3.01 -11.56
C THR A 43 -9.09 -1.60 -11.10
N LEU A 44 -7.98 -1.47 -10.40
CA LEU A 44 -7.48 -0.20 -9.89
C LEU A 44 -6.02 -0.03 -10.32
N ASP A 45 -5.77 0.93 -11.19
CA ASP A 45 -4.44 1.29 -11.69
C ASP A 45 -4.07 2.68 -11.15
N VAL A 46 -3.05 2.75 -10.31
CA VAL A 46 -2.68 3.95 -9.56
C VAL A 46 -1.24 4.33 -9.87
N THR A 47 -1.06 5.56 -10.34
CA THR A 47 0.24 6.24 -10.38
C THR A 47 0.19 7.42 -9.42
N ALA A 48 1.12 7.48 -8.47
CA ALA A 48 1.18 8.50 -7.44
C ALA A 48 2.61 9.03 -7.29
N ALA A 49 2.77 10.33 -7.03
CA ALA A 49 4.08 10.91 -6.75
C ALA A 49 4.54 10.68 -5.29
N ALA A 50 3.59 10.49 -4.36
CA ALA A 50 3.84 10.06 -2.99
C ALA A 50 3.36 8.62 -2.81
N ASP A 51 2.38 8.35 -1.93
CA ASP A 51 1.93 7.00 -1.63
C ASP A 51 0.85 6.51 -2.61
N GLY A 52 0.87 5.23 -2.95
CA GLY A 52 -0.15 4.64 -3.83
C GLY A 52 -1.53 4.57 -3.17
N LEU A 53 -1.63 3.78 -2.11
CA LEU A 53 -2.84 3.65 -1.28
C LEU A 53 -2.53 4.05 0.17
N LYS A 54 -3.43 4.82 0.78
CA LYS A 54 -3.14 5.45 2.07
C LYS A 54 -4.28 5.48 3.07
N SER A 55 -3.96 5.30 4.34
CA SER A 55 -4.83 5.66 5.48
C SER A 55 -4.04 6.38 6.57
N THR A 56 -4.64 7.41 7.18
CA THR A 56 -3.92 8.39 8.00
C THR A 56 -4.53 8.65 9.39
N GLU A 57 -5.57 7.93 9.79
CA GLU A 57 -6.10 8.07 11.16
C GLU A 57 -5.13 7.51 12.20
N ASP A 58 -4.72 8.37 13.14
CA ASP A 58 -3.79 8.07 14.23
C ASP A 58 -4.42 8.23 15.63
N GLY A 59 -5.68 8.66 15.69
CA GLY A 59 -6.40 8.92 16.94
C GLY A 59 -7.23 7.74 17.47
N ASP A 60 -7.51 6.74 16.62
CA ASP A 60 -8.31 5.56 16.96
C ASP A 60 -7.65 4.30 16.37
N GLU A 61 -7.19 3.41 17.25
CA GLU A 61 -6.50 2.16 16.88
C GLU A 61 -7.40 1.18 16.12
N ALA A 62 -8.73 1.37 16.11
CA ALA A 62 -9.65 0.57 15.30
C ALA A 62 -9.76 1.05 13.84
N LEU A 63 -9.14 2.19 13.50
CA LEU A 63 -9.12 2.82 12.19
C LEU A 63 -7.68 2.85 11.65
N GLY A 64 -7.41 3.65 10.62
CA GLY A 64 -6.07 3.86 10.06
C GLY A 64 -5.56 2.74 9.15
N PHE A 65 -6.42 1.80 8.75
CA PHE A 65 -6.03 0.60 8.01
C PHE A 65 -6.30 0.68 6.51
N VAL A 66 -5.54 -0.10 5.74
CA VAL A 66 -5.79 -0.38 4.32
C VAL A 66 -6.05 -1.88 4.16
N ASP A 67 -7.20 -2.24 3.60
CA ASP A 67 -7.66 -3.64 3.47
C ASP A 67 -8.07 -3.97 2.03
N LEU A 68 -7.30 -4.86 1.40
CA LEU A 68 -7.53 -5.40 0.07
C LEU A 68 -8.10 -6.81 0.19
N ARG A 69 -9.41 -6.93 -0.07
CA ARG A 69 -10.16 -8.19 -0.01
C ARG A 69 -10.35 -8.84 -1.38
N GLY A 70 -10.06 -8.11 -2.46
CA GLY A 70 -10.24 -8.59 -3.82
C GLY A 70 -9.94 -7.53 -4.87
N GLY A 71 -10.15 -7.89 -6.14
CA GLY A 71 -9.85 -7.03 -7.29
C GLY A 71 -8.44 -7.23 -7.84
N SER A 72 -8.10 -6.42 -8.84
CA SER A 72 -6.76 -6.32 -9.44
C SER A 72 -6.25 -4.91 -9.23
N VAL A 73 -5.25 -4.76 -8.36
CA VAL A 73 -4.67 -3.47 -8.00
C VAL A 73 -3.22 -3.41 -8.48
N THR A 74 -2.91 -2.37 -9.25
CA THR A 74 -1.56 -2.07 -9.74
C THR A 74 -1.18 -0.68 -9.27
N ILE A 75 0.00 -0.54 -8.69
CA ILE A 75 0.48 0.69 -8.06
C ILE A 75 1.89 1.00 -8.55
N THR A 76 2.08 2.24 -9.00
CA THR A 76 3.39 2.87 -9.12
C THR A 76 3.41 4.11 -8.24
N SER A 77 4.26 4.11 -7.21
CA SER A 77 4.35 5.20 -6.22
C SER A 77 5.76 5.79 -6.17
N GLY A 78 5.86 7.05 -5.76
CA GLY A 78 7.15 7.71 -5.54
C GLY A 78 7.71 7.52 -4.14
N ASP A 79 6.85 7.22 -3.15
CA ASP A 79 7.22 6.85 -1.78
C ASP A 79 6.74 5.42 -1.47
N ASP A 80 5.76 5.23 -0.58
CA ASP A 80 5.29 3.88 -0.24
C ASP A 80 4.24 3.37 -1.25
N GLY A 81 4.25 2.07 -1.54
CA GLY A 81 3.20 1.47 -2.38
C GLY A 81 1.84 1.51 -1.67
N VAL A 82 1.82 1.01 -0.44
CA VAL A 82 0.68 1.06 0.47
C VAL A 82 1.15 1.50 1.85
N GLN A 83 0.55 2.56 2.39
CA GLN A 83 0.83 3.11 3.71
C GLN A 83 -0.42 3.11 4.59
N ALA A 84 -0.30 2.55 5.78
CA ALA A 84 -1.35 2.54 6.79
C ALA A 84 -0.76 2.89 8.16
N VAL A 85 -1.47 3.71 8.93
CA VAL A 85 -1.09 4.03 10.31
C VAL A 85 -1.30 2.83 11.24
N THR A 86 -2.19 1.90 10.89
CA THR A 86 -2.33 0.64 11.63
C THR A 86 -1.88 -0.53 10.79
N ASP A 87 -2.79 -1.13 10.03
CA ASP A 87 -2.55 -2.39 9.34
C ASP A 87 -2.70 -2.25 7.83
N VAL A 88 -1.80 -2.91 7.11
CA VAL A 88 -2.01 -3.26 5.69
C VAL A 88 -2.43 -4.72 5.64
N ILE A 89 -3.64 -4.97 5.15
CA ILE A 89 -4.24 -6.30 5.08
C ILE A 89 -4.52 -6.64 3.62
N VAL A 90 -4.00 -7.76 3.14
CA VAL A 90 -4.29 -8.31 1.82
C VAL A 90 -4.81 -9.73 1.98
N SER A 91 -6.13 -9.87 1.88
CA SER A 91 -6.86 -11.14 2.06
C SER A 91 -7.39 -11.71 0.74
N GLY A 92 -7.24 -11.00 -0.38
CA GLY A 92 -7.61 -11.55 -1.69
C GLY A 92 -7.26 -10.64 -2.87
N GLY A 93 -7.45 -11.19 -4.07
CA GLY A 93 -7.16 -10.48 -5.32
C GLY A 93 -5.68 -10.48 -5.69
N THR A 94 -5.32 -9.60 -6.64
CA THR A 94 -3.94 -9.36 -7.06
C THR A 94 -3.51 -7.96 -6.68
N LEU A 95 -2.34 -7.84 -6.04
CA LEU A 95 -1.69 -6.58 -5.74
C LEU A 95 -0.29 -6.58 -6.37
N ASP A 96 -0.05 -5.64 -7.28
CA ASP A 96 1.25 -5.44 -7.94
C ASP A 96 1.75 -4.02 -7.64
N VAL A 97 2.92 -3.91 -7.01
CA VAL A 97 3.44 -2.67 -6.47
C VAL A 97 4.86 -2.43 -6.97
N VAL A 98 5.07 -1.23 -7.53
CA VAL A 98 6.40 -0.65 -7.73
C VAL A 98 6.51 0.61 -6.89
N ALA A 99 7.34 0.58 -5.85
CA ALA A 99 7.53 1.69 -4.92
C ALA A 99 8.90 2.35 -5.13
N ALA A 100 8.90 3.68 -5.27
CA ALA A 100 10.08 4.52 -5.44
C ALA A 100 11.04 4.06 -6.57
N GLY A 101 10.47 3.51 -7.65
CA GLY A 101 11.23 3.01 -8.81
C GLY A 101 11.80 1.60 -8.68
N GLY A 102 11.61 0.92 -7.54
CA GLY A 102 11.94 -0.49 -7.33
C GLY A 102 13.33 -0.76 -6.78
N ALA A 103 13.65 -2.04 -6.58
CA ALA A 103 14.81 -2.55 -5.86
C ALA A 103 16.18 -2.19 -6.46
N GLY A 104 16.21 -1.73 -7.70
CA GLY A 104 17.44 -1.25 -8.34
C GLY A 104 17.79 0.20 -8.01
N GLU A 105 16.87 0.94 -7.41
CA GLU A 105 17.02 2.37 -7.17
C GLU A 105 17.67 2.68 -5.83
N THR A 106 18.38 3.81 -5.78
CA THR A 106 18.90 4.37 -4.54
C THR A 106 18.11 5.62 -4.19
N VAL A 107 17.43 5.58 -3.06
CA VAL A 107 16.64 6.69 -2.52
C VAL A 107 17.42 7.41 -1.41
N ALA A 108 16.89 8.54 -0.92
CA ALA A 108 17.46 9.23 0.22
C ALA A 108 17.34 8.37 1.50
N ASP A 109 18.28 8.52 2.44
CA ASP A 109 18.29 7.73 3.68
C ASP A 109 17.03 7.91 4.55
N ASP A 110 16.32 9.03 4.39
CA ASP A 110 15.08 9.37 5.10
C ASP A 110 13.81 9.14 4.27
N ALA A 111 13.94 8.63 3.04
CA ALA A 111 12.80 8.19 2.25
C ALA A 111 12.20 6.91 2.85
N SER A 112 10.87 6.76 2.82
CA SER A 112 10.24 5.54 3.28
C SER A 112 10.41 4.46 2.22
N ALA A 113 9.95 4.69 0.99
CA ALA A 113 10.19 3.85 -0.19
C ALA A 113 9.86 2.35 -0.03
N LYS A 114 8.89 2.03 0.83
CA LYS A 114 8.50 0.65 1.16
C LYS A 114 7.39 0.17 0.24
N GLY A 115 7.33 -1.13 -0.01
CA GLY A 115 6.23 -1.71 -0.76
C GLY A 115 4.91 -1.62 0.00
N LEU A 116 4.81 -2.40 1.08
CA LEU A 116 3.66 -2.41 1.98
C LEU A 116 4.13 -2.04 3.38
N LYS A 117 3.59 -0.95 3.92
CA LYS A 117 3.92 -0.41 5.22
C LYS A 117 2.66 -0.24 6.06
N GLY A 118 2.55 -1.04 7.11
CA GLY A 118 1.60 -0.80 8.20
C GLY A 118 2.38 -0.57 9.48
N ASP A 119 2.16 0.55 10.18
CA ASP A 119 2.95 0.83 11.38
C ASP A 119 2.74 -0.24 12.45
N VAL A 120 1.52 -0.81 12.57
CA VAL A 120 1.23 -1.94 13.46
C VAL A 120 1.54 -3.27 12.77
N GLY A 121 1.00 -3.49 11.58
CA GLY A 121 1.06 -4.80 10.95
C GLY A 121 0.95 -4.82 9.43
N VAL A 122 1.57 -5.83 8.84
CA VAL A 122 1.32 -6.21 7.44
C VAL A 122 0.87 -7.66 7.44
N VAL A 123 -0.34 -7.92 6.94
CA VAL A 123 -0.95 -9.24 6.88
C VAL A 123 -1.24 -9.60 5.43
N VAL A 124 -0.65 -10.69 4.95
CA VAL A 124 -1.01 -11.31 3.67
C VAL A 124 -1.57 -12.70 3.96
N GLY A 125 -2.75 -12.99 3.43
CA GLY A 125 -3.49 -14.21 3.79
C GLY A 125 -4.28 -14.81 2.64
N ASP A 126 -4.98 -15.89 2.97
CA ASP A 126 -5.91 -16.60 2.12
C ASP A 126 -5.33 -16.93 0.73
N ASP A 127 -5.94 -16.45 -0.35
CA ASP A 127 -5.55 -16.71 -1.74
C ASP A 127 -4.95 -15.45 -2.42
N ALA A 128 -4.50 -14.46 -1.64
CA ALA A 128 -3.94 -13.22 -2.18
C ALA A 128 -2.68 -13.47 -3.02
N ALA A 129 -2.54 -12.76 -4.14
CA ALA A 129 -1.33 -12.74 -4.94
C ALA A 129 -0.68 -11.35 -4.86
N VAL A 130 0.47 -11.28 -4.20
CA VAL A 130 1.19 -10.03 -3.92
C VAL A 130 2.55 -10.05 -4.60
N THR A 131 2.79 -9.06 -5.47
CA THR A 131 4.09 -8.77 -6.06
C THR A 131 4.51 -7.38 -5.65
N VAL A 132 5.73 -7.24 -5.15
CA VAL A 132 6.29 -5.97 -4.70
C VAL A 132 7.69 -5.82 -5.25
N ASP A 133 7.97 -4.67 -5.84
CA ASP A 133 9.30 -4.18 -6.19
C ASP A 133 9.51 -2.81 -5.55
N ALA A 134 10.30 -2.74 -4.49
CA ALA A 134 10.47 -1.53 -3.68
C ALA A 134 11.96 -1.14 -3.55
N ALA A 135 12.26 0.16 -3.55
CA ALA A 135 13.63 0.63 -3.35
C ALA A 135 14.13 0.39 -1.91
N ASP A 136 13.23 0.31 -0.93
CA ASP A 136 13.53 -0.13 0.44
C ASP A 136 12.83 -1.46 0.77
N ASP A 137 12.19 -1.60 1.93
CA ASP A 137 11.60 -2.87 2.35
C ASP A 137 10.39 -3.25 1.48
N GLY A 138 10.31 -4.53 1.09
CA GLY A 138 9.12 -5.04 0.40
C GLY A 138 7.89 -5.03 1.32
N LEU A 139 8.04 -5.60 2.53
CA LEU A 139 7.02 -5.58 3.59
C LEU A 139 7.63 -5.02 4.88
N HIS A 140 6.95 -4.06 5.50
CA HIS A 140 7.45 -3.38 6.69
C HIS A 140 6.36 -3.16 7.73
N ALA A 141 6.64 -3.52 8.97
CA ALA A 141 5.83 -3.14 10.12
C ALA A 141 6.67 -2.87 11.38
N ASN A 142 6.19 -1.97 12.24
CA ASN A 142 6.78 -1.79 13.57
C ASN A 142 6.29 -2.82 14.59
N GLY A 143 5.24 -3.58 14.26
CA GLY A 143 4.79 -4.73 15.05
C GLY A 143 5.15 -6.04 14.36
N ALA A 144 4.28 -6.53 13.47
CA ALA A 144 4.45 -7.85 12.87
C ALA A 144 4.13 -7.88 11.37
N VAL A 145 4.90 -8.67 10.64
CA VAL A 145 4.55 -9.11 9.29
C VAL A 145 4.09 -10.57 9.37
N ALA A 146 2.87 -10.85 8.91
CA ALA A 146 2.28 -12.17 8.92
C ALA A 146 1.87 -12.58 7.50
N ILE A 147 2.45 -13.67 7.00
CA ILE A 147 2.08 -14.29 5.74
C ILE A 147 1.48 -15.66 6.06
N SER A 148 0.16 -15.76 5.98
CA SER A 148 -0.61 -16.94 6.40
C SER A 148 -1.17 -17.75 5.22
N GLY A 149 -1.12 -17.20 4.01
CA GLY A 149 -1.59 -17.80 2.77
C GLY A 149 -1.08 -17.03 1.54
N GLY A 150 -1.60 -17.36 0.37
CA GLY A 150 -1.34 -16.67 -0.88
C GLY A 150 0.04 -16.94 -1.49
N SER A 151 0.38 -16.13 -2.50
CA SER A 151 1.71 -16.08 -3.09
C SER A 151 2.29 -14.69 -2.93
N VAL A 152 3.49 -14.59 -2.38
CA VAL A 152 4.20 -13.32 -2.16
C VAL A 152 5.55 -13.36 -2.88
N SER A 153 5.77 -12.40 -3.79
CA SER A 153 7.03 -12.20 -4.50
C SER A 153 7.56 -10.80 -4.20
N LEU A 154 8.76 -10.72 -3.62
CA LEU A 154 9.36 -9.46 -3.18
C LEU A 154 10.71 -9.24 -3.86
N ALA A 155 10.87 -8.06 -4.46
CA ALA A 155 12.16 -7.46 -4.77
C ALA A 155 12.29 -6.20 -3.89
N SER A 156 13.43 -6.07 -3.21
CA SER A 156 13.71 -4.96 -2.29
C SER A 156 15.14 -4.47 -2.49
N GLY A 157 15.37 -3.17 -2.48
CA GLY A 157 16.73 -2.61 -2.54
C GLY A 157 17.51 -2.85 -1.25
N THR A 158 16.83 -3.09 -0.14
CA THR A 158 17.41 -3.38 1.17
C THR A 158 16.97 -4.76 1.69
N THR A 159 15.98 -4.83 2.57
CA THR A 159 15.50 -6.05 3.23
C THR A 159 14.11 -6.42 2.70
N ALA A 160 13.91 -7.66 2.28
CA ALA A 160 12.62 -8.06 1.72
C ALA A 160 11.46 -7.94 2.73
N CYS A 161 11.71 -8.19 4.02
CA CYS A 161 10.71 -8.20 5.07
C CYS A 161 11.31 -7.80 6.43
N THR A 162 10.71 -6.80 7.09
CA THR A 162 11.16 -6.32 8.40
C THR A 162 9.99 -6.30 9.40
N PRO A 163 9.92 -7.25 10.36
CA PRO A 163 9.14 -7.09 11.58
C PRO A 163 10.02 -6.44 12.66
N THR A 164 9.73 -5.20 13.05
CA THR A 164 10.47 -4.57 14.16
C THR A 164 9.88 -5.08 15.46
N ALA A 165 10.61 -5.88 16.23
CA ALA A 165 10.17 -6.20 17.60
C ALA A 165 10.38 -4.96 18.47
N THR A 166 9.30 -4.50 19.14
CA THR A 166 9.35 -3.44 20.15
C THR A 166 10.07 -3.86 21.43
#